data_AF-A0A5C7XCK2-F1
#
_entry.id   AF-A0A5C7XCK2-F1
#
_cell.length_a   1.000
_cell.length_b   1.000
_cell.length_c   1.000
_cell.angle_alpha   90.00
_cell.angle_beta   90.00
_cell.angle_gamma   90.00
#
_symmetry.space_group_name_H-M   'P 1'
#
loop_
_entity.id
_entity.type
_entity.pdbx_description
1 polymer ?
#
loop_
_entity_poly.entity_id
_entity_poly.type
_entity_poly.pdbx_seq_one_letter_code
_entity_poly.pdbx_strand_id
1 'polypeptide(L)'
;MGTLGLLDTFFNKAVEAKFDVSFHISDEKGCVVFVDPTGYFGDIEVYADDDELTVGFGRFTHANFGCYREGVPKNDVHDEIASDVIDTFRKVFDGDLRFYGSHAGGGGYEPAILEPSYTPWFADLERFAWPKAAR
;
A
#
# COMPACT_ATOMS: atom_id res chain seq x y z
N MET A 1 -4.20 -27.23 -10.53
CA MET A 1 -3.78 -25.93 -9.97
C MET A 1 -5.03 -25.27 -9.42
N GLY A 2 -5.14 -25.11 -8.10
CA GLY A 2 -6.22 -24.31 -7.54
C GLY A 2 -6.01 -22.84 -7.90
N THR A 3 -7.09 -22.11 -8.18
CA THR A 3 -7.06 -20.66 -8.28
C THR A 3 -6.63 -20.07 -6.94
N LEU A 4 -5.49 -19.38 -6.90
CA LEU A 4 -5.09 -18.56 -5.75
C LEU A 4 -6.02 -17.36 -5.65
N GLY A 5 -6.42 -17.00 -4.43
CA GLY A 5 -7.13 -15.74 -4.20
C GLY A 5 -6.24 -14.53 -4.52
N LEU A 6 -6.87 -13.36 -4.71
CA LEU A 6 -6.12 -12.11 -4.93
C LEU A 6 -5.17 -11.80 -3.78
N LEU A 7 -5.63 -11.98 -2.53
CA LEU A 7 -4.80 -11.76 -1.34
C LEU A 7 -3.63 -12.75 -1.24
N ASP A 8 -3.85 -14.02 -1.61
CA ASP A 8 -2.77 -15.03 -1.64
C ASP A 8 -1.72 -14.68 -2.70
N THR A 9 -2.17 -14.23 -3.87
CA THR A 9 -1.30 -13.79 -4.97
C THR A 9 -0.43 -12.62 -4.52
N PHE A 10 -1.05 -11.63 -3.86
CA PHE A 10 -0.32 -10.51 -3.26
C PHE A 10 0.67 -10.96 -2.19
N PHE A 11 0.26 -11.80 -1.24
CA PHE A 11 1.12 -12.25 -0.15
C PHE A 11 2.37 -12.97 -0.68
N ASN A 12 2.21 -13.85 -1.67
CA ASN A 12 3.34 -14.55 -2.29
C ASN A 12 4.31 -13.56 -2.96
N LYS A 13 3.81 -12.57 -3.71
CA LYS A 13 4.68 -11.54 -4.30
C LYS A 13 5.37 -10.68 -3.24
N ALA A 14 4.71 -10.39 -2.12
CA ALA A 14 5.33 -9.66 -1.01
C ALA A 14 6.50 -10.43 -0.40
N VAL A 15 6.36 -11.75 -0.22
CA VAL A 15 7.45 -12.64 0.21
C VAL A 15 8.59 -12.65 -0.80
N GLU A 16 8.29 -12.73 -2.09
CA GLU A 16 9.29 -12.70 -3.16
C GLU A 16 10.02 -11.36 -3.28
N ALA A 17 9.33 -10.26 -2.99
CA ALA A 17 9.89 -8.91 -3.03
C ALA A 17 10.96 -8.68 -1.94
N LYS A 18 10.96 -9.50 -0.87
CA LYS A 18 11.95 -9.45 0.22
C LYS A 18 12.13 -8.05 0.80
N PHE A 19 11.01 -7.40 1.09
CA PHE A 19 11.04 -6.10 1.76
C PHE A 19 11.72 -6.22 3.13
N ASP A 20 12.50 -5.20 3.50
CA ASP A 20 13.14 -5.10 4.83
C ASP A 20 12.14 -4.55 5.87
N VAL A 21 10.99 -5.22 5.97
CA VAL A 21 9.87 -4.88 6.85
C VAL A 21 9.16 -6.18 7.26
N SER A 22 8.75 -6.24 8.52
CA SER A 22 7.94 -7.33 9.05
C SER A 22 6.51 -7.25 8.54
N PHE A 23 5.98 -8.35 8.02
CA PHE A 23 4.57 -8.45 7.64
C PHE A 23 3.99 -9.84 7.92
N HIS A 24 2.67 -9.91 8.08
CA HIS A 24 1.95 -11.14 8.41
C HIS A 24 0.51 -11.09 7.89
N ILE A 25 -0.16 -12.25 7.85
CA ILE A 25 -1.61 -12.33 7.64
C ILE A 25 -2.28 -12.15 9.01
N SER A 26 -3.26 -11.24 9.10
CA SER A 26 -4.10 -11.05 10.27
C SER A 26 -5.45 -11.73 10.04
N ASP A 27 -5.69 -12.84 10.74
CA ASP A 27 -6.98 -13.55 10.69
C ASP A 27 -8.12 -12.71 11.28
N GLU A 28 -7.82 -11.88 12.30
CA GLU A 28 -8.79 -10.99 12.95
C GLU A 28 -9.31 -9.92 11.97
N LYS A 29 -8.40 -9.34 11.18
CA LYS A 29 -8.73 -8.26 10.24
C LYS A 29 -9.05 -8.76 8.83
N GLY A 30 -8.72 -10.01 8.52
CA GLY A 30 -8.87 -10.57 7.17
C GLY A 30 -7.97 -9.89 6.14
N CYS A 31 -6.76 -9.47 6.51
CA CYS A 31 -5.87 -8.66 5.67
C CYS A 31 -4.40 -9.03 5.87
N VAL A 32 -3.53 -8.56 4.97
CA VAL A 32 -2.07 -8.60 5.18
C VAL A 32 -1.64 -7.29 5.85
N VAL A 33 -0.84 -7.39 6.90
CA VAL A 33 -0.39 -6.26 7.71
C VAL A 33 1.12 -6.13 7.65
N PHE A 34 1.61 -4.97 7.21
CA PHE A 34 3.02 -4.55 7.27
C PHE A 34 3.19 -3.64 8.47
N VAL A 35 4.05 -4.05 9.40
CA VAL A 35 4.15 -3.46 10.73
C VAL A 35 5.04 -2.23 10.71
N ASP A 36 4.51 -1.09 11.17
CA ASP A 36 5.33 0.11 11.40
C ASP A 36 6.17 -0.09 12.68
N PRO A 37 7.51 -0.12 12.59
CA PRO A 37 8.36 -0.35 13.74
C PRO A 37 8.36 0.79 14.77
N THR A 38 7.85 1.98 14.39
CA THR A 38 7.83 3.17 15.24
C THR A 38 6.45 3.49 15.83
N GLY A 39 5.38 2.97 15.22
CA GLY A 39 3.99 3.32 15.53
C GLY A 39 3.57 4.76 15.20
N TYR A 40 4.45 5.54 14.56
CA TYR A 40 4.21 6.93 14.18
C TYR A 40 3.41 7.02 12.87
N PHE A 41 3.81 6.28 11.85
CA PHE A 41 3.12 6.19 10.56
C PHE A 41 1.82 5.37 10.70
N GLY A 42 1.88 4.29 11.47
CA GLY A 42 0.85 3.26 11.58
C GLY A 42 1.08 2.12 10.59
N ASP A 43 0.45 0.97 10.84
CA ASP A 43 0.63 -0.19 9.97
C ASP A 43 0.06 0.05 8.57
N ILE A 44 0.64 -0.60 7.57
CA ILE A 44 0.03 -0.68 6.24
C ILE A 44 -0.80 -1.97 6.17
N GLU A 45 -2.05 -1.85 5.78
CA GLU A 45 -3.02 -2.94 5.76
C GLU A 45 -3.53 -3.16 4.34
N VAL A 46 -3.53 -4.40 3.87
CA VAL A 46 -3.95 -4.77 2.51
C VAL A 46 -5.14 -5.71 2.57
N TYR A 47 -6.28 -5.21 2.12
CA TYR A 47 -7.54 -5.92 2.00
C TYR A 47 -7.76 -6.33 0.55
N ALA A 48 -8.39 -7.48 0.32
CA ALA A 48 -8.82 -7.89 -1.01
C ALA A 48 -10.34 -7.89 -1.11
N ASP A 49 -10.86 -7.31 -2.18
CA ASP A 49 -12.26 -7.39 -2.59
C ASP A 49 -12.31 -7.84 -4.04
N ASP A 50 -12.36 -9.17 -4.25
CA ASP A 50 -12.43 -9.93 -5.52
C ASP A 50 -11.57 -9.45 -6.72
N ASP A 51 -11.79 -8.25 -7.23
CA ASP A 51 -11.10 -7.60 -8.36
C ASP A 51 -10.27 -6.37 -7.95
N GLU A 52 -10.13 -6.09 -6.65
CA GLU A 52 -9.42 -4.94 -6.12
C GLU A 52 -8.62 -5.27 -4.85
N LEU A 53 -7.44 -4.66 -4.70
CA LEU A 53 -6.74 -4.54 -3.43
C LEU A 53 -6.92 -3.12 -2.87
N THR A 54 -7.47 -3.02 -1.66
CA THR A 54 -7.54 -1.78 -0.90
C THR A 54 -6.37 -1.74 0.08
N VAL A 55 -5.50 -0.76 -0.09
CA VAL A 55 -4.32 -0.55 0.76
C VAL A 55 -4.57 0.64 1.68
N GLY A 56 -4.63 0.39 2.98
CA GLY A 56 -4.54 1.43 4.01
C GLY A 56 -3.08 1.80 4.26
N PHE A 57 -2.75 3.09 4.11
CA PHE A 57 -1.41 3.62 4.39
C PHE A 57 -1.38 4.29 5.75
N GLY A 58 -1.04 3.49 6.77
CA GLY A 58 -0.92 3.98 8.14
C GLY A 58 -2.22 4.62 8.62
N ARG A 59 -2.10 5.79 9.24
CA ARG A 59 -3.25 6.56 9.76
C ARG A 59 -3.74 7.66 8.81
N PHE A 60 -3.26 7.70 7.58
CA PHE A 60 -3.39 8.87 6.70
C PHE A 60 -4.45 8.71 5.62
N THR A 61 -4.33 7.67 4.81
CA THR A 61 -5.14 7.50 3.59
C THR A 61 -5.26 6.03 3.21
N HIS A 62 -6.06 5.75 2.18
CA HIS A 62 -6.08 4.47 1.50
C HIS A 62 -5.99 4.68 -0.02
N ALA A 63 -5.62 3.63 -0.74
CA ALA A 63 -5.71 3.59 -2.20
C ALA A 63 -6.22 2.24 -2.66
N ASN A 64 -6.91 2.27 -3.78
CA ASN A 64 -7.54 1.13 -4.40
C ASN A 64 -6.78 0.76 -5.67
N PHE A 65 -6.48 -0.52 -5.83
CA PHE A 65 -5.74 -1.08 -6.96
C PHE A 65 -6.59 -2.16 -7.61
N GLY A 66 -7.13 -1.87 -8.79
CA GLY A 66 -7.96 -2.80 -9.55
C GLY A 66 -7.56 -2.84 -11.02
N CYS A 67 -8.03 -3.87 -11.74
CA CYS A 67 -7.83 -3.99 -13.19
C CYS A 67 -9.15 -4.29 -13.88
N TYR A 68 -9.73 -3.26 -14.51
CA TYR A 68 -11.06 -3.32 -15.16
C TYR A 68 -11.03 -3.69 -16.65
N ARG A 69 -10.06 -4.50 -17.07
CA ARG A 69 -9.93 -4.92 -18.48
C ARG A 69 -10.81 -6.14 -18.76
N GLU A 70 -11.65 -6.03 -19.76
CA GLU A 70 -12.51 -7.15 -20.20
C GLU A 70 -11.71 -8.25 -20.91
N GLY A 71 -12.10 -9.50 -20.71
CA GLY A 71 -11.54 -10.66 -21.43
C GLY A 71 -10.17 -11.16 -20.94
N VAL A 72 -9.62 -10.58 -19.87
CA VAL A 72 -8.37 -11.02 -19.25
C VAL A 72 -8.64 -12.15 -18.24
N PRO A 73 -7.85 -13.24 -18.21
CA PRO A 73 -7.99 -14.28 -17.18
C PRO A 73 -7.84 -13.72 -15.75
N LYS A 74 -8.66 -14.21 -14.80
CA LYS A 74 -8.68 -13.74 -13.41
C LYS A 74 -7.29 -13.80 -12.73
N ASN A 75 -6.51 -14.84 -13.01
CA ASN A 75 -5.16 -14.95 -12.47
C ASN A 75 -4.21 -13.85 -12.98
N ASP A 76 -4.34 -13.44 -14.24
CA ASP A 76 -3.51 -12.38 -14.83
C ASP A 76 -3.93 -11.00 -14.27
N VAL A 77 -5.25 -10.81 -14.04
CA VAL A 77 -5.78 -9.64 -13.33
C VAL A 77 -5.20 -9.56 -11.92
N HIS A 78 -5.21 -10.67 -11.17
CA HIS A 78 -4.64 -10.71 -9.82
C HIS A 78 -3.13 -10.42 -9.83
N ASP A 79 -2.40 -10.98 -10.79
CA ASP A 79 -0.96 -10.79 -10.90
C ASP A 79 -0.61 -9.32 -11.17
N GLU A 80 -1.37 -8.64 -12.03
CA GLU A 80 -1.21 -7.22 -12.34
C GLU A 80 -1.49 -6.35 -11.11
N ILE A 81 -2.66 -6.51 -10.49
CA ILE A 81 -3.04 -5.75 -9.28
C ILE A 81 -1.99 -5.93 -8.18
N ALA A 82 -1.59 -7.17 -7.92
CA ALA A 82 -0.59 -7.44 -6.89
C ALA A 82 0.77 -6.83 -7.25
N SER A 83 1.16 -6.81 -8.53
CA SER A 83 2.41 -6.18 -8.99
C SER A 83 2.38 -4.66 -8.81
N ASP A 84 1.25 -4.00 -9.10
CA ASP A 84 1.09 -2.55 -8.90
C ASP A 84 1.20 -2.15 -7.42
N VAL A 85 0.65 -2.96 -6.52
CA VAL A 85 0.81 -2.74 -5.08
C VAL A 85 2.27 -2.92 -4.65
N ILE A 86 2.96 -3.97 -5.14
CA ILE A 86 4.37 -4.21 -4.82
C ILE A 86 5.27 -3.07 -5.31
N ASP A 87 5.04 -2.56 -6.52
CA ASP A 87 5.79 -1.43 -7.06
C ASP A 87 5.52 -0.14 -6.28
N THR A 88 4.30 0.04 -5.78
CA THR A 88 3.99 1.13 -4.85
C THR A 88 4.75 0.95 -3.54
N PHE A 89 4.77 -0.26 -2.98
CA PHE A 89 5.41 -0.54 -1.68
C PHE A 89 6.92 -0.32 -1.71
N ARG A 90 7.58 -0.62 -2.83
CA ARG A 90 8.99 -0.25 -3.04
C ARG A 90 9.20 1.25 -2.81
N LYS A 91 8.38 2.10 -3.44
CA LYS A 91 8.47 3.56 -3.28
C LYS A 91 8.14 4.00 -1.85
N VAL A 92 7.19 3.34 -1.19
CA VAL A 92 6.86 3.62 0.22
C VAL A 92 8.06 3.34 1.12
N PHE A 93 8.60 2.13 1.07
CA PHE A 93 9.67 1.69 1.96
C PHE A 93 11.03 2.33 1.63
N ASP A 94 11.25 2.71 0.37
CA ASP A 94 12.41 3.52 -0.04
C ASP A 94 12.28 4.99 0.35
N GLY A 95 11.14 5.42 0.88
CA GLY A 95 10.88 6.80 1.30
C GLY A 95 10.68 7.77 0.12
N ASP A 96 10.35 7.24 -1.05
CA ASP A 96 10.08 8.01 -2.26
C ASP A 96 8.65 8.57 -2.29
N LEU A 97 7.80 8.17 -1.34
CA LEU A 97 6.46 8.71 -1.15
C LEU A 97 6.33 9.43 0.20
N ARG A 98 5.63 10.55 0.18
CA ARG A 98 5.13 11.28 1.36
C ARG A 98 3.63 11.18 1.41
N PHE A 99 3.09 11.05 2.60
CA PHE A 99 1.68 10.87 2.91
C PHE A 99 1.17 12.08 3.68
N TYR A 100 -0.05 12.49 3.42
CA TYR A 100 -0.70 13.60 4.10
C TYR A 100 -2.18 13.29 4.34
N GLY A 101 -2.78 14.00 5.29
CA GLY A 101 -4.19 13.87 5.64
C GLY A 101 -4.41 13.12 6.94
N SER A 102 -5.65 12.68 7.15
CA SER A 102 -6.04 11.90 8.32
C SER A 102 -7.11 10.90 7.92
N HIS A 103 -7.18 9.75 8.61
CA HIS A 103 -8.22 8.75 8.38
C HIS A 103 -9.66 9.30 8.51
N ALA A 104 -9.86 10.42 9.22
CA ALA A 104 -11.14 11.09 9.41
C ALA A 104 -11.42 12.23 8.40
N GLY A 105 -10.54 12.46 7.43
CA GLY A 105 -10.64 13.54 6.45
C GLY A 105 -10.02 13.19 5.10
N GLY A 106 -9.88 14.19 4.22
CA GLY A 106 -9.17 14.01 2.95
C GLY A 106 -7.68 13.75 3.16
N GLY A 107 -7.11 12.83 2.39
CA GLY A 107 -5.70 12.47 2.44
C GLY A 107 -5.18 11.99 1.08
N GLY A 108 -3.89 11.71 1.02
CA GLY A 108 -3.23 11.27 -0.21
C GLY A 108 -1.75 11.02 -0.02
N TYR A 109 -1.07 10.75 -1.13
CA TYR A 109 0.38 10.65 -1.16
C TYR A 109 0.94 11.29 -2.43
N GLU A 110 2.16 11.77 -2.33
CA GLU A 110 2.90 12.43 -3.40
C GLU A 110 4.37 11.96 -3.40
N PRO A 111 5.05 12.02 -4.55
CA PRO A 111 6.50 11.81 -4.60
C PRO A 111 7.26 12.72 -3.62
N ALA A 112 8.23 12.16 -2.91
CA ALA A 112 9.06 12.86 -1.93
C ALA A 112 9.96 13.93 -2.57
N ILE A 113 10.34 13.73 -3.84
CA ILE A 113 11.31 14.55 -4.59
C ILE A 113 10.64 15.74 -5.30
N LEU A 114 9.31 15.78 -5.37
CA LEU A 114 8.65 16.96 -5.91
C LEU A 114 8.84 18.12 -4.93
N GLU A 115 9.50 19.19 -5.40
CA GLU A 115 9.31 20.55 -4.90
C GLU A 115 7.81 20.73 -4.66
N PRO A 116 7.36 21.34 -3.54
CA PRO A 116 5.95 21.41 -3.19
C PRO A 116 5.18 22.01 -4.37
N SER A 117 4.56 21.16 -5.18
CA SER A 117 3.77 21.58 -6.32
C SER A 117 2.51 22.16 -5.72
N TYR A 118 2.51 23.48 -5.63
CA TYR A 118 1.56 24.33 -4.93
C TYR A 118 0.11 23.84 -5.10
N THR A 119 -0.38 23.07 -4.13
CA THR A 119 -1.81 22.81 -3.92
C THR A 119 -2.23 23.55 -2.65
N PRO A 120 -2.77 24.77 -2.77
CA PRO A 120 -3.01 25.64 -1.61
C PRO A 120 -4.02 25.08 -0.61
N TRP A 121 -4.76 24.02 -0.97
CA TRP A 121 -5.76 23.37 -0.13
C TRP A 121 -5.18 22.35 0.86
N PHE A 122 -3.93 21.90 0.66
CA PHE A 122 -3.25 20.91 1.53
C PHE A 122 -1.88 21.39 2.03
N ALA A 123 -1.55 22.67 1.84
CA ALA A 123 -0.25 23.23 2.19
C ALA A 123 0.08 23.06 3.69
N ASP A 124 -0.94 23.13 4.55
CA ASP A 124 -0.80 23.08 6.01
C ASP A 124 -0.85 21.65 6.60
N LEU A 125 -1.00 20.61 5.77
CA LEU A 125 -0.99 19.23 6.27
C LEU A 125 0.44 18.76 6.55
N GLU A 126 0.62 18.16 7.72
CA GLU A 126 1.84 17.43 8.05
C GLU A 126 2.06 16.29 7.03
N ARG A 127 3.33 16.11 6.65
CA ARG A 127 3.76 15.09 5.68
C ARG A 127 4.58 14.04 6.39
N PHE A 128 4.25 12.79 6.12
CA PHE A 128 4.83 11.63 6.77
C PHE A 128 5.45 10.73 5.72
N ALA A 129 6.56 10.09 6.03
CA ALA A 129 7.14 9.03 5.21
C ALA A 129 7.21 7.76 6.05
N TRP A 130 7.24 6.60 5.38
CA TRP A 130 7.50 5.35 6.07
C TRP A 130 8.85 5.45 6.80
N PRO A 131 8.92 5.09 8.10
CA PRO A 131 10.17 5.15 8.82
C PRO A 131 11.13 4.09 8.29
N LYS A 132 12.26 4.52 7.75
CA LYS A 132 13.35 3.59 7.46
C LYS A 132 13.86 3.04 8.78
N ALA A 133 13.95 1.71 8.88
CA ALA A 133 14.64 1.09 10.00
C ALA A 133 16.06 1.69 10.09
N ALA A 134 16.45 2.15 11.28
CA ALA A 134 17.82 2.59 11.51
C ALA A 134 18.73 1.37 11.28
N ARG A 135 19.55 1.43 10.23
CA ARG A 135 20.54 0.40 9.90
C ARG A 135 21.66 0.37 10.94
#